data_AF-A0AAD5T411-F1
#
_entry.id   AF-A0AAD5T411-F1
#
_cell.length_a   1.000
_cell.length_b   1.000
_cell.length_c   1.000
_cell.angle_alpha   90.00
_cell.angle_beta   90.00
_cell.angle_gamma   90.00
#
_symmetry.space_group_name_H-M   'P 1'
#
loop_
_entity.id
_entity.type
_entity.pdbx_description
1 polymer ?
#
loop_
_entity_poly.entity_id
_entity_poly.type
_entity_poly.pdbx_seq_one_letter_code
_entity_poly.pdbx_strand_id
1 'polypeptide(L)'
;MTFCQTSQSSCQIQSDPWVNTFSSTTTEFNQTGTYYAINSVEFQVQIVVGQHFSSNLDKDVLVVDQVLYTCGTNAVTFTTASISSTQSLSCAGVGTLVVEPGYDPIPNVNIQQILYLGSQGIGGICYGAGSSCPVSSSTVTTTAQPAATDPTATVSSASYNIPVAVTTTTTPVPAAVVPSVISCITSASPAANLPSVVSSTGVHVAQGTAVTTVGNPYAAPISNTYRTNLYASGAFGSFDASFLFLLALPFFAF
;
A
#
# COMPACT_ATOMS: atom_id res chain seq x y z
N MET A 1 3.12 -15.76 22.53
CA MET A 1 3.51 -15.26 21.20
C MET A 1 4.09 -13.88 21.40
N THR A 2 5.19 -13.58 20.74
CA THR A 2 5.84 -12.25 20.79
C THR A 2 5.70 -11.60 19.46
N PHE A 3 5.59 -10.28 19.54
CA PHE A 3 5.32 -9.44 18.42
C PHE A 3 6.51 -8.55 18.11
N CYS A 4 6.53 -8.08 16.87
CA CYS A 4 7.51 -7.11 16.41
C CYS A 4 7.33 -5.77 17.12
N GLN A 5 8.37 -5.27 17.78
CA GLN A 5 8.39 -3.91 18.30
C GLN A 5 9.08 -3.00 17.27
N THR A 6 8.38 -1.98 16.77
CA THR A 6 8.92 -1.04 15.78
C THR A 6 9.58 0.15 16.50
N SER A 7 10.82 0.48 16.15
CA SER A 7 11.50 1.69 16.64
C SER A 7 11.19 2.93 15.79
N GLN A 8 10.84 2.74 14.52
CA GLN A 8 10.22 3.74 13.65
C GLN A 8 9.03 3.10 12.96
N SER A 9 7.96 3.86 12.78
CA SER A 9 6.66 3.27 12.46
C SER A 9 6.29 3.33 10.98
N SER A 10 7.13 3.90 10.11
CA SER A 10 6.80 4.14 8.69
C SER A 10 7.59 3.24 7.74
N CYS A 11 6.89 2.60 6.82
CA CYS A 11 7.44 1.79 5.73
C CYS A 11 6.93 2.33 4.39
N GLN A 12 7.73 2.26 3.34
CA GLN A 12 7.36 2.69 1.99
C GLN A 12 7.75 1.61 0.99
N ILE A 13 6.93 1.43 -0.05
CA ILE A 13 7.21 0.49 -1.14
C ILE A 13 6.98 1.25 -2.45
N GLN A 14 8.07 1.61 -3.09
CA GLN A 14 8.08 2.40 -4.33
C GLN A 14 8.38 1.49 -5.53
N SER A 15 8.39 2.02 -6.76
CA SER A 15 8.63 1.30 -8.03
C SER A 15 9.82 0.33 -8.00
N ASP A 16 9.75 -0.80 -8.72
CA ASP A 16 10.79 -1.86 -8.80
C ASP A 16 11.25 -2.38 -7.42
N PRO A 17 10.40 -3.12 -6.67
CA PRO A 17 9.96 -2.60 -5.41
C PRO A 17 11.09 -2.36 -4.42
N TRP A 18 11.49 -1.09 -4.31
CA TRP A 18 12.37 -0.65 -3.25
C TRP A 18 11.55 -0.47 -1.99
N VAL A 19 11.92 -1.23 -0.96
CA VAL A 19 11.26 -1.19 0.35
C VAL A 19 12.12 -0.40 1.30
N ASN A 20 11.60 0.73 1.78
CA ASN A 20 12.12 1.43 2.94
C ASN A 20 11.44 0.84 4.17
N THR A 21 12.16 0.04 4.94
CA THR A 21 11.63 -0.66 6.11
C THR A 21 11.48 0.27 7.32
N PHE A 22 10.84 -0.23 8.38
CA PHE A 22 10.77 0.43 9.69
C PHE A 22 12.13 0.70 10.36
N SER A 23 13.20 0.04 9.92
CA SER A 23 14.55 0.30 10.40
C SER A 23 15.31 1.33 9.54
N SER A 24 14.62 2.05 8.67
CA SER A 24 15.19 2.94 7.64
C SER A 24 16.16 2.24 6.68
N THR A 25 16.10 0.91 6.56
CA THR A 25 16.93 0.19 5.59
C THR A 25 16.18 0.11 4.28
N THR A 26 16.82 0.51 3.20
CA THR A 26 16.31 0.37 1.85
C THR A 26 16.78 -0.94 1.25
N THR A 27 15.86 -1.80 0.83
CA THR A 27 16.17 -3.09 0.21
C THR A 27 15.37 -3.26 -1.07
N GLU A 28 16.01 -3.78 -2.11
CA GLU A 28 15.34 -4.16 -3.35
C GLU A 28 14.56 -5.47 -3.14
N PHE A 29 13.29 -5.51 -3.55
CA PHE A 29 12.43 -6.67 -3.44
C PHE A 29 12.23 -7.35 -4.80
N ASN A 30 13.00 -8.40 -5.04
CA ASN A 30 13.10 -9.03 -6.37
C ASN A 30 12.30 -10.33 -6.54
N GLN A 31 11.13 -10.46 -5.92
CA GLN A 31 10.32 -11.68 -5.99
C GLN A 31 8.88 -11.41 -6.43
N THR A 32 8.34 -12.29 -7.27
CA THR A 32 6.93 -12.27 -7.70
C THR A 32 6.05 -13.10 -6.79
N GLY A 33 4.77 -12.74 -6.70
CA GLY A 33 3.78 -13.47 -5.92
C GLY A 33 3.08 -12.62 -4.88
N THR A 34 2.49 -13.26 -3.88
CA THR A 34 1.71 -12.58 -2.83
C THR A 34 2.47 -12.58 -1.51
N TYR A 35 2.64 -11.41 -0.92
CA TYR A 35 3.43 -11.21 0.29
C TYR A 35 2.73 -10.28 1.27
N TYR A 36 3.08 -10.38 2.54
CA TYR A 36 2.66 -9.39 3.53
C TYR A 36 3.69 -8.27 3.61
N ALA A 37 3.29 -7.03 3.33
CA ALA A 37 4.06 -5.86 3.74
C ALA A 37 4.02 -5.74 5.27
N ILE A 38 2.83 -5.92 5.85
CA ILE A 38 2.58 -6.09 7.29
C ILE A 38 1.60 -7.23 7.51
N ASN A 39 1.95 -8.15 8.40
CA ASN A 39 1.06 -9.19 8.90
C ASN A 39 0.80 -8.98 10.40
N SER A 40 -0.44 -8.66 10.75
CA SER A 40 -0.93 -8.62 12.13
C SER A 40 -2.40 -9.00 12.14
N VAL A 41 -2.90 -9.44 13.30
CA VAL A 41 -4.33 -9.65 13.56
C VAL A 41 -5.11 -8.32 13.65
N GLU A 42 -4.43 -7.21 13.93
CA GLU A 42 -5.03 -5.89 14.15
C GLU A 42 -5.09 -5.08 12.84
N PHE A 43 -4.04 -5.21 12.01
CA PHE A 43 -3.84 -4.46 10.77
C PHE A 43 -2.97 -5.27 9.81
N GLN A 44 -3.45 -5.52 8.60
CA GLN A 44 -2.74 -6.32 7.61
C GLN A 44 -2.68 -5.58 6.29
N VAL A 45 -1.51 -5.60 5.67
CA VAL A 45 -1.28 -5.10 4.32
C VAL A 45 -0.60 -6.21 3.53
N GLN A 46 -1.35 -6.78 2.58
CA GLN A 46 -0.87 -7.77 1.64
C GLN A 46 -0.66 -7.11 0.28
N ILE A 47 0.43 -7.47 -0.39
CA ILE A 47 0.80 -6.97 -1.71
C ILE A 47 0.91 -8.14 -2.69
N VAL A 48 0.52 -7.91 -3.94
CA VAL A 48 0.77 -8.82 -5.06
C VAL A 48 1.77 -8.16 -5.97
N VAL A 49 2.93 -8.81 -6.15
CA VAL A 49 4.01 -8.33 -7.02
C VAL A 49 4.00 -9.14 -8.30
N GLY A 50 3.81 -8.45 -9.43
CA GLY A 50 3.84 -9.03 -10.77
C GLY A 50 5.10 -8.67 -11.53
N GLN A 51 5.40 -9.46 -12.56
CA GLN A 51 6.47 -9.19 -13.52
C GLN A 51 5.86 -8.73 -14.82
N HIS A 52 6.38 -7.63 -15.36
CA HIS A 52 5.87 -7.02 -16.58
C HIS A 52 7.02 -6.51 -17.43
N PHE A 53 6.85 -6.50 -18.75
CA PHE A 53 7.85 -5.95 -19.65
C PHE A 53 7.69 -4.43 -19.76
N SER A 54 8.72 -3.65 -19.38
CA SER A 54 8.76 -2.21 -19.60
C SER A 54 9.41 -1.90 -20.94
N SER A 55 8.61 -1.41 -21.90
CA SER A 55 9.14 -0.98 -23.20
C SER A 55 10.11 0.21 -23.10
N ASN A 56 9.98 1.03 -22.05
CA ASN A 56 10.86 2.18 -21.83
C ASN A 56 12.26 1.75 -21.37
N LEU A 57 12.35 0.67 -20.60
CA LEU A 57 13.60 0.14 -20.06
C LEU A 57 14.13 -1.08 -20.84
N ASP A 58 13.36 -1.57 -21.83
CA ASP A 58 13.63 -2.76 -22.63
C ASP A 58 13.99 -3.99 -21.78
N LYS A 59 13.28 -4.17 -20.66
CA LYS A 59 13.50 -5.27 -19.70
C LYS A 59 12.23 -5.59 -18.92
N ASP A 60 12.20 -6.78 -18.34
CA ASP A 60 11.20 -7.13 -17.34
C ASP A 60 11.47 -6.39 -16.03
N VAL A 61 10.40 -5.83 -15.46
CA VAL A 61 10.35 -5.05 -14.23
C VAL A 61 9.36 -5.69 -13.27
N LEU A 62 9.58 -5.51 -11.97
CA LEU A 62 8.69 -6.00 -10.93
C LEU A 62 7.90 -4.84 -10.38
N VAL A 63 6.59 -4.98 -10.27
CA VAL A 63 5.75 -3.90 -9.72
C VAL A 63 4.66 -4.46 -8.81
N VAL A 64 4.15 -3.62 -7.93
CA VAL A 64 3.00 -3.96 -7.09
C VAL A 64 1.72 -3.78 -7.93
N ASP A 65 1.07 -4.89 -8.26
CA ASP A 65 -0.17 -4.88 -9.05
C ASP A 65 -1.40 -4.62 -8.19
N GLN A 66 -1.36 -5.12 -6.95
CA GLN A 66 -2.49 -5.10 -6.04
C GLN A 66 -2.02 -4.94 -4.59
N VAL A 67 -2.82 -4.19 -3.81
CA VAL A 67 -2.69 -4.05 -2.36
C VAL A 67 -4.01 -4.41 -1.70
N LEU A 68 -4.00 -5.36 -0.79
CA LEU A 68 -5.13 -5.67 0.09
C LEU A 68 -4.84 -5.12 1.49
N TYR A 69 -5.69 -4.20 1.92
CA TYR A 69 -5.71 -3.65 3.26
C TYR A 69 -6.79 -4.34 4.09
N THR A 70 -6.46 -4.75 5.31
CA THR A 70 -7.42 -5.31 6.26
C THR A 70 -7.26 -4.65 7.63
N CYS A 71 -8.38 -4.19 8.21
CA CYS A 71 -8.47 -3.66 9.57
C CYS A 71 -9.74 -4.22 10.23
N GLY A 72 -9.56 -5.17 11.14
CA GLY A 72 -10.68 -5.93 11.72
C GLY A 72 -11.46 -6.69 10.63
N THR A 73 -12.75 -6.42 10.50
CA THR A 73 -13.62 -7.04 9.48
C THR A 73 -13.64 -6.26 8.16
N ASN A 74 -13.00 -5.09 8.09
CA ASN A 74 -12.99 -4.27 6.89
C ASN A 74 -11.81 -4.65 6.01
N ALA A 75 -12.09 -4.97 4.75
CA ALA A 75 -11.08 -5.27 3.76
C ALA A 75 -11.29 -4.37 2.53
N VAL A 76 -10.22 -3.77 2.02
CA VAL A 76 -10.23 -2.93 0.83
C VAL A 76 -9.09 -3.36 -0.09
N THR A 77 -9.43 -3.64 -1.34
CA THR A 77 -8.45 -4.00 -2.37
C THR A 77 -8.23 -2.81 -3.29
N PHE A 78 -6.95 -2.50 -3.53
CA PHE A 78 -6.50 -1.54 -4.50
C PHE A 78 -5.77 -2.25 -5.64
N THR A 79 -6.05 -1.83 -6.86
CA THR A 79 -5.33 -2.24 -8.07
C THR A 79 -4.94 -1.00 -8.86
N THR A 80 -4.06 -1.18 -9.84
CA THR A 80 -3.69 -0.13 -10.81
C THR A 80 -4.91 0.52 -11.48
N ALA A 81 -5.97 -0.25 -11.71
CA ALA A 81 -7.21 0.24 -12.32
C ALA A 81 -8.15 0.96 -11.34
N SER A 82 -8.06 0.68 -10.04
CA SER A 82 -8.98 1.24 -9.04
C SER A 82 -8.50 2.53 -8.40
N ILE A 83 -7.20 2.84 -8.50
CA ILE A 83 -6.60 4.03 -7.89
C ILE A 83 -6.45 5.14 -8.94
N SER A 84 -7.27 6.18 -8.84
CA SER A 84 -7.14 7.39 -9.68
C SER A 84 -6.47 8.57 -8.96
N SER A 85 -6.36 8.51 -7.63
CA SER A 85 -5.79 9.55 -6.78
C SER A 85 -5.24 8.93 -5.50
N THR A 86 -4.44 9.67 -4.75
CA THR A 86 -3.98 9.23 -3.42
C THR A 86 -5.17 8.87 -2.54
N GLN A 87 -5.12 7.70 -1.91
CA GLN A 87 -6.09 7.18 -0.96
C GLN A 87 -5.39 6.94 0.37
N SER A 88 -6.05 7.32 1.47
CA SER A 88 -5.55 7.09 2.83
C SER A 88 -6.58 6.31 3.63
N LEU A 89 -6.16 5.17 4.17
CA LEU A 89 -6.96 4.33 5.06
C LEU A 89 -6.33 4.35 6.45
N SER A 90 -7.17 4.48 7.47
CA SER A 90 -6.74 4.45 8.87
C SER A 90 -7.42 3.30 9.61
N CYS A 91 -6.64 2.58 10.42
CA CYS A 91 -7.10 1.60 11.38
C CYS A 91 -6.92 2.20 12.77
N ALA A 92 -8.04 2.46 13.45
CA ALA A 92 -8.08 3.28 14.67
C ALA A 92 -7.05 2.82 15.72
N GLY A 93 -6.03 3.66 15.97
CA GLY A 93 -4.98 3.40 16.95
C GLY A 93 -3.95 2.32 16.57
N VAL A 94 -4.10 1.66 15.42
CA VAL A 94 -3.24 0.53 15.01
C VAL A 94 -2.33 0.92 13.85
N GLY A 95 -2.82 1.67 12.86
CA GLY A 95 -1.99 1.98 11.69
C GLY A 95 -2.70 2.77 10.61
N THR A 96 -1.95 3.15 9.58
CA THR A 96 -2.47 3.84 8.40
C THR A 96 -1.79 3.32 7.14
N LEU A 97 -2.52 3.27 6.03
CA LEU A 97 -2.00 2.94 4.71
C LEU A 97 -2.30 4.11 3.76
N VAL A 98 -1.28 4.61 3.07
CA VAL A 98 -1.40 5.60 2.00
C VAL A 98 -0.92 4.98 0.71
N VAL A 99 -1.81 4.91 -0.27
CA VAL A 99 -1.55 4.40 -1.63
C VAL A 99 -1.86 5.46 -2.66
N GLU A 100 -1.18 5.41 -3.79
CA GLU A 100 -1.40 6.32 -4.91
C GLU A 100 -1.09 5.62 -6.23
N PRO A 101 -1.49 6.19 -7.38
CA PRO A 101 -1.15 5.59 -8.66
C PRO A 101 0.34 5.79 -8.96
N GLY A 102 1.06 4.70 -9.22
CA GLY A 102 2.42 4.71 -9.75
C GLY A 102 2.40 4.56 -11.28
N TYR A 103 3.36 5.17 -11.98
CA TYR A 103 3.42 5.16 -13.45
C TYR A 103 4.75 4.67 -14.02
N ASP A 104 5.80 4.71 -13.22
CA ASP A 104 7.16 4.31 -13.59
C ASP A 104 7.53 3.03 -12.82
N PRO A 105 8.20 2.03 -13.43
CA PRO A 105 8.53 1.90 -14.85
C PRO A 105 7.34 1.57 -15.78
N ILE A 106 6.24 1.13 -15.18
CA ILE A 106 4.92 0.91 -15.79
C ILE A 106 3.83 1.25 -14.76
N PRO A 107 2.56 1.40 -15.15
CA PRO A 107 1.47 1.62 -14.20
C PRO A 107 1.43 0.57 -13.09
N ASN A 108 1.43 1.01 -11.83
CA ASN A 108 1.49 0.17 -10.64
C ASN A 108 0.78 0.83 -9.45
N VAL A 109 0.67 0.10 -8.34
CA VAL A 109 0.20 0.63 -7.05
C VAL A 109 1.41 1.11 -6.23
N ASN A 110 1.57 2.42 -6.09
CA ASN A 110 2.64 2.99 -5.27
C ASN A 110 2.19 3.09 -3.81
N ILE A 111 2.95 2.50 -2.89
CA ILE A 111 2.65 2.54 -1.45
C ILE A 111 3.53 3.60 -0.80
N GLN A 112 2.98 4.80 -0.66
CA GLN A 112 3.73 5.94 -0.13
C GLN A 112 4.04 5.82 1.35
N GLN A 113 3.13 5.22 2.12
CA GLN A 113 3.32 5.07 3.55
C GLN A 113 2.49 3.92 4.12
N ILE A 114 3.13 3.08 4.92
CA ILE A 114 2.50 2.16 5.87
C ILE A 114 2.98 2.58 7.25
N LEU A 115 2.07 3.13 8.05
CA LEU A 115 2.32 3.39 9.47
C LEU A 115 1.75 2.23 10.28
N TYR A 116 2.57 1.58 11.10
CA TYR A 116 2.10 0.56 12.05
C TYR A 116 2.49 0.93 13.48
N LEU A 117 1.47 1.09 14.32
CA LEU A 117 1.53 1.44 15.75
C LEU A 117 0.94 0.31 16.63
N GLY A 118 0.45 -0.75 16.01
CA GLY A 118 -0.10 -1.91 16.71
C GLY A 118 0.97 -2.67 17.51
N SER A 119 0.49 -3.53 18.39
CA SER A 119 1.37 -4.32 19.26
C SER A 119 1.46 -5.77 18.83
N GLN A 120 0.62 -6.21 17.88
CA GLN A 120 0.51 -7.62 17.50
C GLN A 120 1.10 -7.93 16.12
N GLY A 121 2.23 -7.29 15.78
CA GLY A 121 2.92 -7.52 14.50
C GLY A 121 3.56 -8.89 14.46
N ILE A 122 3.27 -9.69 13.43
CA ILE A 122 3.82 -11.04 13.22
C ILE A 122 5.05 -10.98 12.31
N GLY A 123 5.04 -10.08 11.32
CA GLY A 123 6.14 -9.90 10.38
C GLY A 123 5.68 -9.27 9.07
N GLY A 124 6.50 -9.39 8.03
CA GLY A 124 6.25 -8.80 6.72
C GLY A 124 7.46 -8.04 6.20
N ILE A 125 7.42 -7.66 4.93
CA ILE A 125 8.57 -7.08 4.23
C ILE A 125 9.01 -5.74 4.88
N CYS A 126 8.07 -4.99 5.48
CA CYS A 126 8.37 -3.73 6.16
C CYS A 126 9.21 -3.89 7.44
N TYR A 127 9.35 -5.11 7.97
CA TYR A 127 10.24 -5.39 9.10
C TYR A 127 11.68 -5.67 8.65
N GLY A 128 11.93 -5.84 7.34
CA GLY A 128 13.23 -6.19 6.75
C GLY A 128 13.36 -7.65 6.28
N ALA A 129 14.44 -7.93 5.55
CA ALA A 129 14.75 -9.28 5.09
C ALA A 129 15.22 -10.16 6.26
N GLY A 130 14.55 -11.30 6.48
CA GLY A 130 14.92 -12.28 7.51
C GLY A 130 14.40 -11.96 8.93
N SER A 131 13.73 -10.83 9.13
CA SER A 131 13.06 -10.49 10.37
C SER A 131 11.64 -11.06 10.39
N SER A 132 11.52 -12.39 10.30
CA SER A 132 10.50 -13.02 11.14
C SER A 132 10.85 -12.59 12.55
N CYS A 133 10.00 -11.76 13.15
CA CYS A 133 10.29 -11.17 14.45
C CYS A 133 10.76 -12.26 15.39
N PRO A 134 11.84 -12.04 16.16
CA PRO A 134 12.38 -13.07 17.02
C PRO A 134 11.20 -13.62 17.81
N VAL A 135 10.92 -14.90 17.63
CA VAL A 135 10.11 -15.63 18.60
C VAL A 135 10.79 -15.34 19.92
N SER A 136 10.19 -14.50 20.77
CA SER A 136 10.40 -14.58 22.20
C SER A 136 10.23 -16.05 22.49
N SER A 137 11.37 -16.69 22.71
CA SER A 137 11.48 -17.74 23.66
C SER A 137 10.91 -17.15 24.94
N SER A 138 9.60 -17.26 25.14
CA SER A 138 9.08 -17.32 26.49
C SER A 138 9.77 -18.52 27.08
N THR A 139 10.87 -18.27 27.81
CA THR A 139 11.43 -19.24 28.72
C THR A 139 10.28 -19.53 29.67
N VAL A 140 9.55 -20.60 29.42
CA VAL A 140 8.64 -21.16 30.40
C VAL A 140 9.58 -21.58 31.52
N THR A 141 9.69 -20.74 32.55
CA THR A 141 10.24 -21.16 33.82
C THR A 141 9.27 -22.18 34.36
N THR A 142 9.42 -23.43 33.92
CA THR A 142 8.78 -24.59 34.51
C THR A 142 9.27 -24.60 35.95
N THR A 143 8.46 -24.08 36.86
CA THR A 143 8.71 -24.25 38.29
C THR A 143 8.68 -25.75 38.50
N ALA A 144 9.82 -26.34 38.84
CA ALA A 144 9.93 -27.76 39.08
C ALA A 144 8.90 -28.15 40.15
N GLN A 145 7.82 -28.80 39.74
CA GLN A 145 6.89 -29.43 40.64
C GLN A 145 7.65 -30.57 41.33
N PRO A 146 7.69 -30.62 42.67
CA PRO A 146 8.37 -31.68 43.38
C PRO A 146 7.76 -33.04 43.01
N ALA A 147 8.64 -34.01 42.80
CA ALA A 147 8.34 -35.36 42.39
C ALA A 147 7.31 -36.02 43.33
N ALA A 148 6.14 -36.34 42.80
CA ALA A 148 5.23 -37.29 43.41
C ALA A 148 5.53 -38.67 42.83
N THR A 149 5.85 -39.59 43.73
CA THR A 149 6.20 -40.98 43.47
C THR A 149 5.01 -41.77 42.90
N ASP A 150 5.38 -42.67 41.98
CA ASP A 150 4.61 -43.73 41.31
C ASP A 150 3.65 -44.52 42.24
N PRO A 151 2.52 -45.03 41.72
CA PRO A 151 2.57 -46.42 41.23
C PRO A 151 1.78 -46.69 39.92
N THR A 152 2.50 -47.21 38.94
CA THR A 152 2.23 -48.40 38.13
C THR A 152 0.76 -48.85 38.07
N ALA A 153 0.12 -48.65 36.92
CA ALA A 153 -1.05 -49.42 36.50
C ALA A 153 -1.02 -49.69 34.99
N THR A 154 -0.72 -50.95 34.65
CA THR A 154 -0.86 -51.56 33.33
C THR A 154 -2.34 -51.72 32.98
N VAL A 155 -2.83 -51.15 31.88
CA VAL A 155 -4.14 -51.55 31.31
C VAL A 155 -4.12 -51.55 29.77
N SER A 156 -4.61 -52.67 29.26
CA SER A 156 -4.77 -53.13 27.87
C SER A 156 -5.31 -52.12 26.86
N SER A 157 -4.81 -52.28 25.64
CA SER A 157 -5.36 -51.76 24.38
C SER A 157 -6.71 -52.41 24.03
N ALA A 158 -7.77 -51.61 24.00
CA ALA A 158 -9.02 -51.95 23.33
C ALA A 158 -9.21 -51.03 22.11
N SER A 159 -9.22 -51.61 20.92
CA SER A 159 -9.53 -50.93 19.67
C SER A 159 -11.00 -50.53 19.65
N TYR A 160 -11.28 -49.24 19.63
CA TYR A 160 -12.63 -48.69 19.50
C TYR A 160 -12.84 -48.14 18.10
N ASN A 161 -13.78 -48.74 17.35
CA ASN A 161 -14.29 -48.22 16.09
C ASN A 161 -15.25 -47.06 16.40
N ILE A 162 -14.93 -45.85 15.94
CA ILE A 162 -15.80 -44.68 16.07
C ILE A 162 -16.66 -44.58 14.80
N PRO A 163 -18.00 -44.61 14.88
CA PRO A 163 -18.85 -44.26 13.76
C PRO A 163 -18.85 -42.73 13.55
N VAL A 164 -18.61 -42.33 12.30
CA VAL A 164 -18.68 -40.94 11.83
C VAL A 164 -20.15 -40.50 11.77
N ALA A 165 -20.54 -39.58 12.62
CA ALA A 165 -21.80 -38.85 12.50
C ALA A 165 -21.56 -37.60 11.62
N VAL A 166 -22.19 -37.57 10.46
CA VAL A 166 -22.23 -36.40 9.57
C VAL A 166 -23.30 -35.46 10.10
N THR A 167 -22.89 -34.36 10.71
CA THR A 167 -23.79 -33.27 11.13
C THR A 167 -23.84 -32.22 10.03
N THR A 168 -24.95 -32.16 9.31
CA THR A 168 -25.26 -31.08 8.36
C THR A 168 -25.79 -29.86 9.12
N THR A 169 -24.94 -28.85 9.27
CA THR A 169 -25.32 -27.56 9.85
C THR A 169 -25.86 -26.65 8.75
N THR A 170 -27.18 -26.43 8.72
CA THR A 170 -27.82 -25.39 7.89
C THR A 170 -27.79 -24.07 8.65
N THR A 171 -26.96 -23.12 8.20
CA THR A 171 -26.91 -21.76 8.75
C THR A 171 -28.06 -20.92 8.20
N PRO A 172 -28.88 -20.27 9.05
CA PRO A 172 -29.89 -19.33 8.58
C PRO A 172 -29.24 -18.02 8.09
N VAL A 173 -29.72 -17.54 6.93
CA VAL A 173 -29.35 -16.28 6.29
C VAL A 173 -29.88 -15.10 7.14
N PRO A 174 -29.03 -14.18 7.63
CA PRO A 174 -29.50 -12.97 8.29
C PRO A 174 -30.08 -11.97 7.29
N ALA A 175 -31.21 -11.38 7.67
CA ALA A 175 -31.97 -10.39 6.91
C ALA A 175 -31.18 -9.09 6.65
N ALA A 176 -31.40 -8.51 5.47
CA ALA A 176 -30.83 -7.24 5.06
C ALA A 176 -31.26 -6.09 5.99
N VAL A 177 -30.28 -5.42 6.61
CA VAL A 177 -30.49 -4.19 7.38
C VAL A 177 -30.32 -3.00 6.45
N VAL A 178 -31.37 -2.17 6.39
CA VAL A 178 -31.43 -0.90 5.66
C VAL A 178 -30.57 0.14 6.36
N PRO A 179 -29.67 0.88 5.68
CA PRO A 179 -28.91 1.96 6.30
C PRO A 179 -29.77 3.22 6.50
N SER A 180 -29.83 3.69 7.75
CA SER A 180 -30.37 4.99 8.14
C SER A 180 -29.36 6.10 7.81
N VAL A 181 -29.86 7.18 7.19
CA VAL A 181 -29.10 8.37 6.81
C VAL A 181 -28.72 9.16 8.06
N ILE A 182 -27.42 9.25 8.37
CA ILE A 182 -26.90 10.13 9.42
C ILE A 182 -26.47 11.44 8.77
N SER A 183 -27.17 12.52 9.11
CA SER A 183 -26.81 13.90 8.75
C SER A 183 -25.62 14.37 9.58
N CYS A 184 -24.52 14.73 8.92
CA CYS A 184 -23.35 15.34 9.54
C CYS A 184 -23.63 16.83 9.82
N ILE A 185 -23.54 17.22 11.08
CA ILE A 185 -23.58 18.62 11.53
C ILE A 185 -22.19 19.21 11.32
N THR A 186 -22.09 20.30 10.57
CA THR A 186 -20.85 21.07 10.38
C THR A 186 -20.52 21.84 11.64
N SER A 187 -19.46 21.44 12.35
CA SER A 187 -18.86 22.22 13.44
C SER A 187 -17.88 23.25 12.86
N ALA A 188 -18.21 24.53 13.01
CA ALA A 188 -17.37 25.67 12.66
C ALA A 188 -16.13 25.74 13.58
N SER A 189 -14.96 25.96 12.98
CA SER A 189 -13.70 26.24 13.69
C SER A 189 -13.61 27.72 14.05
N PRO A 190 -13.15 28.10 15.26
CA PRO A 190 -12.88 29.49 15.60
C PRO A 190 -11.56 29.98 14.98
N ALA A 191 -11.62 31.14 14.35
CA ALA A 191 -10.50 31.86 13.76
C ALA A 191 -9.47 32.25 14.84
N ALA A 192 -8.21 31.88 14.62
CA ALA A 192 -7.08 32.40 15.37
C ALA A 192 -6.59 33.71 14.74
N ASN A 193 -6.58 34.77 15.54
CA ASN A 193 -6.03 36.09 15.22
C ASN A 193 -4.52 36.00 14.94
N LEU A 194 -4.09 36.45 13.77
CA LEU A 194 -2.70 36.78 13.45
C LEU A 194 -2.53 38.31 13.44
N PRO A 195 -1.51 38.87 14.11
CA PRO A 195 -1.24 40.31 14.07
C PRO A 195 -0.63 40.74 12.72
N SER A 196 -1.21 41.79 12.15
CA SER A 196 -0.69 42.52 10.99
C SER A 196 0.65 43.18 11.29
N VAL A 197 1.66 42.91 10.45
CA VAL A 197 2.83 43.77 10.30
C VAL A 197 2.67 44.57 9.01
N VAL A 198 2.50 45.87 9.19
CA VAL A 198 2.56 46.90 8.16
C VAL A 198 4.02 47.07 7.73
N SER A 199 4.31 46.99 6.45
CA SER A 199 5.34 47.86 5.85
C SER A 199 5.10 48.06 4.37
N SER A 200 5.07 49.33 4.02
CA SER A 200 4.74 49.94 2.74
C SER A 200 5.97 50.10 1.84
N THR A 201 5.81 49.80 0.55
CA THR A 201 6.27 50.68 -0.55
C THR A 201 5.61 50.21 -1.84
N GLY A 202 4.86 51.12 -2.46
CA GLY A 202 4.08 50.85 -3.66
C GLY A 202 4.87 50.94 -4.95
N VAL A 203 4.30 50.35 -6.00
CA VAL A 203 4.39 50.83 -7.38
C VAL A 203 3.02 50.62 -8.02
N HIS A 204 2.43 51.70 -8.53
CA HIS A 204 1.24 51.70 -9.36
C HIS A 204 1.59 51.31 -10.80
N VAL A 205 0.87 50.38 -11.43
CA VAL A 205 0.66 50.37 -12.89
C VAL A 205 -0.76 49.89 -13.26
N ALA A 206 -1.40 50.74 -14.05
CA ALA A 206 -2.57 50.70 -14.93
C ALA A 206 -3.56 49.51 -15.00
N GLN A 207 -4.83 49.93 -15.11
CA GLN A 207 -6.03 49.20 -15.49
C GLN A 207 -5.91 48.49 -16.86
N GLY A 208 -6.41 47.25 -16.91
CA GLY A 208 -6.62 46.48 -18.14
C GLY A 208 -7.97 45.76 -18.09
N THR A 209 -8.78 46.06 -19.09
CA THR A 209 -10.20 45.73 -19.32
C THR A 209 -10.55 44.24 -19.23
N ALA A 210 -11.66 43.93 -18.56
CA ALA A 210 -12.30 42.62 -18.57
C ALA A 210 -12.98 42.35 -19.91
N VAL A 211 -12.66 41.23 -20.55
CA VAL A 211 -13.44 40.66 -21.66
C VAL A 211 -14.06 39.36 -21.18
N THR A 212 -15.38 39.38 -21.05
CA THR A 212 -16.23 38.23 -20.79
C THR A 212 -16.53 37.54 -22.11
N THR A 213 -16.00 36.34 -22.32
CA THR A 213 -16.44 35.49 -23.44
C THR A 213 -17.30 34.37 -22.88
N VAL A 214 -18.60 34.53 -23.07
CA VAL A 214 -19.61 33.46 -22.93
C VAL A 214 -19.50 32.57 -24.16
N GLY A 215 -19.15 31.30 -23.96
CA GLY A 215 -19.05 30.28 -25.00
C GLY A 215 -19.78 29.01 -24.58
N ASN A 216 -20.86 28.73 -25.30
CA ASN A 216 -21.91 27.73 -25.11
C ASN A 216 -21.40 26.26 -24.97
N PRO A 217 -22.16 25.35 -24.32
CA PRO A 217 -21.82 23.94 -24.18
C PRO A 217 -22.32 23.15 -25.40
N TYR A 218 -21.44 22.37 -26.01
CA TYR A 218 -21.86 21.28 -26.90
C TYR A 218 -21.14 19.99 -26.50
N ALA A 219 -21.94 19.08 -25.99
CA ALA A 219 -21.60 17.68 -25.82
C ALA A 219 -21.44 17.01 -27.19
N ALA A 220 -20.43 16.16 -27.33
CA ALA A 220 -20.39 15.11 -28.32
C ALA A 220 -19.96 13.79 -27.63
N PRO A 221 -20.62 12.66 -27.92
CA PRO A 221 -20.32 11.38 -27.30
C PRO A 221 -19.05 10.78 -27.90
N ILE A 222 -18.12 10.34 -27.06
CA ILE A 222 -16.94 9.59 -27.49
C ILE A 222 -17.36 8.13 -27.67
N SER A 223 -17.37 7.70 -28.94
CA SER A 223 -17.60 6.33 -29.39
C SER A 223 -16.38 5.45 -29.08
N ASN A 224 -16.59 4.37 -28.31
CA ASN A 224 -15.64 3.28 -28.15
C ASN A 224 -15.40 2.61 -29.50
N THR A 225 -14.21 2.78 -30.07
CA THR A 225 -13.76 1.98 -31.20
C THR A 225 -12.70 1.02 -30.69
N TYR A 226 -13.10 -0.24 -30.50
CA TYR A 226 -12.19 -1.38 -30.47
C TYR A 226 -11.35 -1.37 -31.75
N ARG A 227 -10.03 -1.22 -31.62
CA ARG A 227 -9.08 -1.60 -32.69
C ARG A 227 -8.22 -2.74 -32.18
N THR A 228 -8.64 -3.95 -32.51
CA THR A 228 -7.72 -5.03 -32.90
C THR A 228 -6.97 -4.60 -34.16
N ASN A 229 -5.64 -4.67 -34.14
CA ASN A 229 -4.81 -4.90 -35.31
C ASN A 229 -3.51 -5.57 -34.83
N LEU A 230 -3.32 -6.85 -35.11
CA LEU A 230 -2.81 -7.39 -36.38
C LEU A 230 -1.34 -7.01 -36.60
N TYR A 231 -0.52 -8.03 -36.41
CA TYR A 231 0.85 -8.16 -36.90
C TYR A 231 0.98 -7.61 -38.33
N ALA A 232 1.86 -6.65 -38.53
CA ALA A 232 2.45 -6.36 -39.82
C ALA A 232 3.93 -6.02 -39.62
N SER A 233 4.77 -6.97 -40.01
CA SER A 233 6.17 -6.78 -40.34
C SER A 233 6.32 -5.69 -41.40
N GLY A 234 7.08 -4.65 -41.11
CA GLY A 234 7.38 -3.57 -42.05
C GLY A 234 8.71 -2.94 -41.70
N ALA A 235 9.69 -3.11 -42.58
CA ALA A 235 11.06 -2.68 -42.45
C ALA A 235 11.30 -1.23 -42.92
N PHE A 236 12.45 -0.70 -42.51
CA PHE A 236 13.19 0.47 -43.02
C PHE A 236 12.67 1.88 -42.73
N GLY A 237 13.51 2.65 -42.04
CA GLY A 237 13.38 4.09 -41.86
C GLY A 237 14.56 4.64 -41.06
N SER A 238 15.72 4.74 -41.71
CA SER A 238 16.91 5.47 -41.24
C SER A 238 16.57 6.92 -40.90
N PHE A 239 16.92 7.39 -39.70
CA PHE A 239 17.04 8.81 -39.39
C PHE A 239 18.44 9.12 -38.87
N ASP A 240 19.01 10.10 -39.56
CA ASP A 240 20.36 10.63 -39.47
C ASP A 240 20.55 11.54 -38.26
N ALA A 241 21.83 11.73 -37.93
CA ALA A 241 22.41 12.50 -36.86
C ALA A 241 21.98 13.98 -36.83
N SER A 242 22.02 14.56 -35.62
CA SER A 242 22.73 15.80 -35.29
C SER A 242 22.09 16.50 -34.09
N PHE A 243 22.63 16.31 -32.89
CA PHE A 243 22.56 17.33 -31.85
C PHE A 243 23.85 17.31 -31.02
N LEU A 244 24.84 18.04 -31.55
CA LEU A 244 26.04 18.46 -30.82
C LEU A 244 25.62 19.61 -29.88
N PHE A 245 25.58 19.34 -28.58
CA PHE A 245 25.41 20.40 -27.56
C PHE A 245 26.80 20.85 -27.10
N LEU A 246 27.22 22.04 -27.52
CA LEU A 246 28.40 22.74 -27.02
C LEU A 246 28.15 23.17 -25.56
N LEU A 247 28.95 22.68 -24.62
CA LEU A 247 29.13 23.27 -23.29
C LEU A 247 30.27 24.29 -23.34
N ALA A 248 29.95 25.57 -23.17
CA ALA A 248 30.92 26.62 -22.90
C ALA A 248 30.90 26.95 -21.40
N LEU A 249 32.02 26.70 -20.71
CA LEU A 249 32.28 27.13 -19.34
C LEU A 249 33.01 28.48 -19.35
N PRO A 250 32.64 29.47 -18.51
CA PRO A 250 33.51 30.61 -18.24
C PRO A 250 34.45 30.30 -17.07
N PHE A 251 35.76 30.37 -17.36
CA PHE A 251 36.83 30.54 -16.37
C PHE A 251 36.71 31.95 -15.76
N PHE A 252 36.60 32.04 -14.44
CA PHE A 252 36.96 33.25 -13.69
C PHE A 252 38.21 32.96 -12.87
N ALA A 253 39.25 33.75 -13.12
CA ALA A 253 40.45 33.83 -12.32
C ALA A 253 40.32 34.98 -11.30
N PHE A 254 40.67 34.69 -10.05
CA PHE A 254 41.15 35.65 -9.05
C PHE A 254 42.28 34.98 -8.28
#